data_AF-A0A524N2K0-F1
#
_entry.id   AF-A0A524N2K0-F1
#
_cell.length_a   1.000
_cell.length_b   1.000
_cell.length_c   1.000
_cell.angle_alpha   90.00
_cell.angle_beta   90.00
_cell.angle_gamma   90.00
#
_symmetry.space_group_name_H-M   'P 1'
#
loop_
_entity.id
_entity.type
_entity.pdbx_description
1 polymer ?
#
loop_
_entity_poly.entity_id
_entity_poly.type
_entity_poly.pdbx_seq_one_letter_code
_entity_poly.pdbx_strand_id
1 'polypeptide(L)'
;MSSTRRSRLMRIMEIEKKIHSIENDPKFREMQDNLKTLESNVVGSRHVRIGTPENLDSMIELRRNSVEMSDLIKRYKDGLEKYETRRDLLSREKQQLQKELFPIR
;
A
#
# COMPACT_ATOMS: atom_id res chain seq x y z
N MET A 1 -24.41 -18.91 -21.31
CA MET A 1 -23.91 -17.51 -21.25
C MET A 1 -24.12 -16.81 -19.90
N SER A 2 -25.20 -17.04 -19.14
CA SER A 2 -25.43 -16.37 -17.83
C SER A 2 -24.42 -16.79 -16.74
N SER A 3 -23.97 -18.04 -16.74
CA SER A 3 -22.97 -18.58 -15.79
C SER A 3 -21.66 -17.79 -15.82
N THR A 4 -21.16 -17.44 -17.01
CA THR A 4 -19.93 -16.67 -17.20
C THR A 4 -20.07 -15.20 -16.77
N ARG A 5 -21.26 -14.61 -16.94
CA ARG A 5 -21.53 -13.24 -16.48
C ARG A 5 -21.56 -13.19 -14.95
N ARG A 6 -22.27 -14.14 -14.32
CA ARG A 6 -22.35 -14.25 -12.86
C ARG A 6 -20.99 -14.53 -12.23
N SER A 7 -20.19 -15.43 -12.80
CA SER A 7 -18.85 -15.73 -12.28
C SER A 7 -17.91 -14.52 -12.33
N ARG A 8 -17.92 -13.74 -13.41
CA ARG A 8 -17.14 -12.50 -13.52
C ARG A 8 -17.57 -11.44 -12.50
N LEU A 9 -18.87 -11.26 -12.29
CA LEU A 9 -19.37 -10.33 -11.26
C LEU A 9 -18.96 -10.76 -9.85
N MET A 10 -19.09 -12.05 -9.52
CA MET A 10 -18.62 -12.60 -8.25
C MET A 10 -17.12 -12.35 -8.06
N ARG A 11 -16.33 -12.53 -9.13
CA ARG A 11 -14.89 -12.29 -9.09
C ARG A 11 -14.55 -10.81 -8.87
N ILE A 12 -15.28 -9.88 -9.50
CA ILE A 12 -15.12 -8.44 -9.24
C ILE A 12 -15.37 -8.13 -7.76
N MET A 13 -16.44 -8.68 -7.16
CA MET A 13 -16.74 -8.48 -5.75
C MET A 13 -15.65 -9.05 -4.84
N GLU A 14 -15.09 -10.22 -5.16
CA GLU A 14 -13.96 -10.79 -4.42
C GLU A 14 -12.71 -9.90 -4.50
N ILE A 15 -12.43 -9.35 -5.68
CA ILE A 15 -11.31 -8.44 -5.90
C ILE A 15 -11.49 -7.17 -5.08
N GLU A 16 -12.68 -6.58 -5.08
CA GLU A 16 -13.00 -5.40 -4.28
C GLU A 16 -12.78 -5.65 -2.78
N LYS A 17 -13.24 -6.79 -2.26
CA LYS A 17 -12.99 -7.18 -0.87
C LYS A 17 -11.49 -7.33 -0.57
N LYS A 18 -10.72 -7.91 -1.50
CA LYS A 18 -9.26 -8.07 -1.34
C LYS A 18 -8.53 -6.73 -1.36
N ILE A 19 -8.88 -5.82 -2.27
CA ILE A 19 -8.32 -4.46 -2.30
C ILE A 19 -8.65 -3.74 -1.00
N HIS A 20 -9.92 -3.77 -0.57
CA HIS A 20 -10.34 -3.16 0.68
C HIS A 20 -9.59 -3.75 1.88
N SER A 21 -9.37 -5.06 1.93
CA SER A 21 -8.60 -5.69 3.00
C SER A 21 -7.14 -5.23 3.03
N ILE A 22 -6.52 -4.99 1.87
CA ILE A 22 -5.15 -4.45 1.79
C ILE A 22 -5.11 -3.01 2.29
N GLU A 23 -6.05 -2.17 1.85
CA GLU A 23 -6.15 -0.76 2.24
C GLU A 23 -6.51 -0.56 3.73
N ASN A 24 -7.11 -1.56 4.37
CA ASN A 24 -7.43 -1.57 5.80
C ASN A 24 -6.44 -2.39 6.64
N ASP A 25 -5.40 -2.96 6.05
CA ASP A 25 -4.36 -3.65 6.82
C ASP A 25 -3.67 -2.63 7.76
N PRO A 26 -3.74 -2.83 9.09
CA PRO A 26 -3.17 -1.88 10.05
C PRO A 26 -1.67 -1.66 9.83
N LYS A 27 -0.94 -2.73 9.48
CA LYS A 27 0.48 -2.67 9.22
C LYS A 27 0.77 -1.82 7.99
N PHE A 28 -0.02 -2.01 6.93
CA PHE A 28 0.11 -1.22 5.70
C PHE A 28 -0.11 0.27 5.96
N ARG A 29 -1.18 0.62 6.69
CA ARG A 29 -1.49 2.01 7.05
C ARG A 29 -0.39 2.65 7.88
N GLU A 30 0.06 1.96 8.92
CA GLU A 30 1.11 2.45 9.78
C GLU A 30 2.44 2.65 9.02
N MET A 31 2.76 1.75 8.08
CA MET A 31 3.93 1.93 7.21
C MET A 31 3.78 3.17 6.30
N GLN A 32 2.59 3.44 5.76
CA GLN A 32 2.34 4.64 4.96
C GLN A 32 2.46 5.93 5.79
N ASP A 33 1.87 5.95 6.99
CA ASP A 33 1.93 7.10 7.90
C ASP A 33 3.36 7.38 8.37
N ASN A 34 4.11 6.31 8.66
CA ASN A 34 5.52 6.41 9.01
C ASN A 34 6.37 6.94 7.85
N LEU A 35 6.19 6.40 6.64
CA LEU A 35 6.87 6.90 5.45
C LEU A 35 6.56 8.39 5.20
N LYS A 36 5.30 8.79 5.32
CA LYS A 36 4.89 10.20 5.18
C LYS A 36 5.56 11.08 6.23
N THR A 37 5.70 10.59 7.46
CA THR A 37 6.40 11.30 8.54
C THR A 37 7.89 11.47 8.23
N LEU A 38 8.53 10.45 7.66
CA LEU A 38 9.93 10.54 7.21
C LEU A 38 10.09 11.51 6.02
N GLU A 39 9.22 11.45 5.02
CA GLU A 39 9.30 12.33 3.86
C GLU A 39 8.86 13.78 4.15
N SER A 40 8.17 14.01 5.27
CA SER A 40 7.74 15.35 5.65
C SER A 40 8.92 16.26 6.02
N ASN A 41 9.02 17.40 5.35
CA ASN A 41 9.95 18.47 5.68
C ASN A 41 9.42 19.28 6.88
N VAL A 42 9.43 18.70 8.08
CA VAL A 42 9.02 19.39 9.30
C VAL A 42 10.11 20.37 9.75
N VAL A 43 9.73 21.63 9.92
CA VAL A 43 10.57 22.66 10.54
C VAL A 43 10.46 22.53 12.06
N GLY A 44 11.57 22.19 12.73
CA GLY A 44 11.62 22.14 14.20
C GLY A 44 12.56 21.07 14.73
N SER A 45 12.09 19.83 14.84
CA SER A 45 12.89 18.74 15.41
C SER A 45 13.97 18.27 14.44
N ARG A 46 15.22 18.21 14.91
CA ARG A 46 16.34 17.64 14.15
C ARG A 46 16.34 16.11 14.15
N HIS A 47 15.53 15.47 14.99
CA HIS A 47 15.42 14.02 15.10
C HIS A 47 13.97 13.56 14.90
N VAL A 48 13.81 12.32 14.46
CA VAL A 48 12.54 11.63 14.31
C VAL A 48 12.62 10.30 15.04
N ARG A 49 11.58 9.98 15.82
CA ARG A 49 11.43 8.68 16.45
C ARG A 49 10.33 7.91 15.73
N ILE A 50 10.65 6.73 15.23
CA ILE A 50 9.76 5.96 14.36
C ILE A 50 10.06 4.46 14.44
N GLY A 51 9.07 3.61 14.20
CA GLY A 51 9.27 2.17 14.06
C GLY A 51 10.14 1.82 12.84
N THR A 52 10.50 0.55 12.69
CA THR A 52 11.13 0.07 11.44
C THR A 52 10.11 -0.73 10.61
N PRO A 53 10.27 -0.82 9.27
CA PRO A 53 9.32 -1.58 8.45
C PRO A 53 9.29 -3.07 8.80
N GLU A 54 10.36 -3.61 9.39
CA GLU A 54 10.44 -4.99 9.87
C GLU A 54 9.72 -5.16 11.22
N ASN A 55 9.80 -4.16 12.11
CA ASN A 55 9.19 -4.17 13.43
C ASN A 55 8.69 -2.76 13.81
N LEU A 56 7.38 -2.55 13.71
CA LEU A 56 6.74 -1.26 13.99
C LEU A 56 6.70 -0.93 15.49
N ASP A 57 6.74 -1.94 16.35
CA ASP A 57 6.77 -1.75 17.82
C ASP A 57 8.15 -1.26 18.29
N SER A 58 9.21 -1.56 17.53
CA SER A 58 10.58 -1.19 17.86
C SER A 58 10.94 0.19 17.32
N MET A 59 10.80 1.20 18.17
CA MET A 59 11.11 2.59 17.83
C MET A 59 12.63 2.85 17.79
N ILE A 60 13.08 3.48 16.71
CA ILE A 60 14.44 4.02 16.56
C ILE A 60 14.40 5.54 16.46
N GLU A 61 15.48 6.20 16.89
CA GLU A 61 15.65 7.64 16.75
C GLU A 61 16.71 7.94 15.68
N LEU A 62 16.37 8.81 14.73
CA LEU A 62 17.21 9.15 13.59
C LEU A 62 17.30 10.65 13.41
N ARG A 63 18.46 11.14 12.98
CA ARG A 63 18.63 12.54 12.59
C ARG A 63 17.94 12.78 11.25
N ARG A 64 17.22 13.90 11.12
CA ARG A 64 16.62 14.33 9.85
C ARG A 64 17.69 14.61 8.81
N ASN A 65 17.38 14.29 7.54
CA ASN A 65 18.29 14.46 6.39
C ASN A 65 19.61 13.69 6.53
N SER A 66 19.63 12.64 7.36
CA SER A 66 20.78 11.74 7.48
C SER A 66 20.75 10.65 6.42
N VAL A 67 21.89 9.98 6.24
CA VAL A 67 21.99 8.82 5.35
C VAL A 67 21.12 7.69 5.89
N GLU A 68 21.16 7.47 7.20
CA GLU A 68 20.39 6.45 7.91
C GLU A 68 18.87 6.63 7.74
N MET A 69 18.40 7.88 7.74
CA MET A 69 17.02 8.21 7.44
C MET A 69 16.66 7.92 5.98
N SER A 70 17.55 8.23 5.05
CA SER A 70 17.35 7.95 3.62
C SER A 70 17.27 6.45 3.35
N ASP A 71 18.13 5.67 4.00
CA ASP A 71 18.12 4.21 3.94
C ASP A 71 16.84 3.63 4.57
N LEU A 72 16.37 4.19 5.68
CA LEU A 72 15.10 3.80 6.27
C LEU A 72 13.91 4.08 5.34
N ILE A 73 13.87 5.27 4.72
CA ILE A 73 12.84 5.62 3.72
C ILE A 73 12.82 4.58 2.60
N LYS A 74 13.98 4.18 2.09
CA LYS A 74 14.08 3.16 1.05
C LYS A 74 13.48 1.83 1.51
N ARG A 75 13.81 1.37 2.72
CA ARG A 75 13.24 0.13 3.27
C ARG A 75 11.72 0.19 3.44
N TYR A 76 11.17 1.34 3.82
CA TYR A 76 9.71 1.54 3.83
C TYR A 76 9.10 1.43 2.44
N LYS A 77 9.72 2.05 1.42
CA LYS A 77 9.26 1.97 0.03
C LYS A 77 9.28 0.52 -0.47
N ASP A 78 10.38 -0.19 -0.25
CA ASP A 78 10.51 -1.61 -0.63
C ASP A 78 9.47 -2.50 0.09
N GLY A 79 9.17 -2.17 1.36
CA GLY A 79 8.13 -2.86 2.14
C GLY A 79 6.72 -2.61 1.61
N LEU A 80 6.42 -1.38 1.22
CA LEU A 80 5.12 -0.96 0.68
C LEU A 80 4.90 -1.45 -0.76
N GLU A 81 5.96 -1.58 -1.56
CA GLU A 81 5.91 -2.04 -2.96
C GLU A 81 5.16 -3.38 -3.11
N LYS A 82 5.32 -4.28 -2.13
CA LYS A 82 4.60 -5.57 -2.12
C LYS A 82 3.08 -5.40 -2.05
N TYR A 83 2.60 -4.46 -1.25
CA TYR A 83 1.17 -4.17 -1.11
C TYR A 83 0.65 -3.45 -2.35
N GLU A 84 1.41 -2.48 -2.86
CA GLU A 84 1.07 -1.71 -4.06
C GLU A 84 1.00 -2.61 -5.29
N THR A 85 2.00 -3.47 -5.50
CA THR A 85 2.03 -4.45 -6.59
C THR A 85 0.81 -5.36 -6.53
N ARG A 86 0.47 -5.87 -5.34
CA ARG A 86 -0.70 -6.74 -5.15
C ARG A 86 -2.01 -6.00 -5.44
N ARG A 87 -2.15 -4.77 -4.96
CA ARG A 87 -3.33 -3.92 -5.21
C ARG A 87 -3.48 -3.63 -6.70
N ASP A 88 -2.38 -3.31 -7.39
CA ASP A 88 -2.39 -2.94 -8.80
C ASP A 88 -2.73 -4.13 -9.70
N LEU A 89 -2.21 -5.33 -9.41
CA LEU A 89 -2.60 -6.56 -10.10
C LEU A 89 -4.10 -6.84 -9.98
N LEU A 90 -4.64 -6.72 -8.77
CA LEU A 90 -6.07 -6.87 -8.51
C LEU A 90 -6.90 -5.81 -9.24
N SER A 91 -6.43 -4.56 -9.24
CA SER A 91 -7.09 -3.45 -9.95
C SER A 91 -7.15 -3.68 -11.46
N ARG A 92 -6.04 -4.14 -12.06
CA ARG A 92 -5.97 -4.50 -13.48
C ARG A 92 -6.91 -5.68 -13.82
N GLU A 93 -6.95 -6.70 -12.97
CA GLU A 93 -7.87 -7.84 -13.13
C GLU A 93 -9.34 -7.35 -13.11
N LYS A 94 -9.69 -6.50 -12.14
CA LYS A 94 -11.03 -5.89 -12.06
C LYS A 94 -11.38 -5.10 -13.31
N GLN A 95 -10.47 -4.23 -13.77
CA GLN A 95 -10.68 -3.41 -14.97
C GLN A 95 -10.90 -4.28 -16.21
N GLN A 96 -10.14 -5.37 -16.35
CA GLN A 96 -10.30 -6.30 -17.46
C GLN A 96 -11.67 -7.00 -17.41
N LEU A 97 -12.08 -7.49 -16.25
CA LEU A 97 -13.40 -8.11 -16.06
C LEU A 97 -14.55 -7.13 -16.33
N GLN A 98 -14.39 -5.86 -15.95
CA GLN A 98 -15.37 -4.81 -16.22
C GLN A 98 -15.49 -4.53 -17.72
N LYS A 99 -14.37 -4.44 -18.45
CA LYS A 99 -14.39 -4.28 -19.93
C LYS A 99 -15.09 -5.43 -20.62
N GLU A 100 -14.88 -6.66 -20.16
CA GLU A 100 -15.55 -7.85 -20.71
C GLU A 100 -17.06 -7.87 -20.43
N LEU A 101 -17.49 -7.32 -19.29
CA LEU A 101 -18.90 -7.29 -18.89
C LEU A 101 -19.68 -6.11 -19.47
N PHE A 102 -19.00 -4.99 -19.67
CA PHE A 102 -19.57 -3.72 -20.10
C PHE A 102 -18.71 -3.11 -21.21
N PRO A 103 -18.65 -3.73 -22.41
CA PRO A 103 -17.94 -3.16 -23.54
C PRO A 103 -18.59 -1.83 -23.91
N ILE A 104 -17.80 -0.75 -23.91
CA ILE A 104 -18.25 0.55 -24.41
C ILE A 104 -18.50 0.39 -25.91
N ARG A 105 -19.72 0.70 -26.36
CA ARG A 105 -20.11 0.72 -27.77
C ARG A 105 -19.70 2.03 -28.42
#